data_AF-A0A3Q9W8S0-F1
#
_entry.id   AF-A0A3Q9W8S0-F1
#
_cell.length_a   1.000
_cell.length_b   1.000
_cell.length_c   1.000
_cell.angle_alpha   90.00
_cell.angle_beta   90.00
_cell.angle_gamma   90.00
#
_symmetry.space_group_name_H-M   'P 1'
#
loop_
_entity.id
_entity.type
_entity.pdbx_description
1 polymer ?
#
loop_
_entity_poly.entity_id
_entity_poly.type
_entity_poly.pdbx_seq_one_letter_code
_entity_poly.pdbx_strand_id
1 'polypeptide(L)'
;MSDRIIGECNSNGCKEILYINEVKASTACSRRPTIITPPSWALKVLEHEVLKYESIESGVIFELTIPIRYWSGKTTFNSYDEYLSYVSDEAKHSYIEPKLKVLTGNSMSSIVEGWEGEVRDAYLRDLMWRTLDWLSLIVSLVCLVVSVIWFGRWLSGKAGAATLVSALTFQALILYAAFYSMSSWSNFMVGLAGVVVPGIWFYQLIQWVLKVYAKRSLNK
;
A
#
# COMPACT_ATOMS: atom_id res chain seq x y z
N MET A 1 2.37 -8.40 -11.36
CA MET A 1 3.18 -8.16 -10.13
C MET A 1 4.19 -9.28 -10.14
N SER A 2 5.48 -9.05 -9.88
CA SER A 2 6.47 -10.10 -10.08
C SER A 2 7.73 -9.90 -9.26
N ASP A 3 8.09 -10.88 -8.45
CA ASP A 3 9.41 -10.92 -7.82
C ASP A 3 10.49 -11.00 -8.90
N ARG A 4 11.65 -10.41 -8.63
CA ARG A 4 12.78 -10.44 -9.57
C ARG A 4 13.98 -11.12 -8.94
N ILE A 5 14.59 -12.01 -9.72
CA ILE A 5 15.89 -12.58 -9.41
C ILE A 5 16.86 -12.02 -10.44
N ILE A 6 17.88 -11.31 -9.99
CA ILE A 6 18.96 -10.83 -10.86
C ILE A 6 20.22 -11.59 -10.51
N GLY A 7 20.99 -12.04 -11.49
CA GLY A 7 22.27 -12.66 -11.20
C GLY A 7 23.25 -12.61 -12.35
N GLU A 8 24.52 -12.61 -11.99
CA GLU A 8 25.62 -12.74 -12.95
C GLU A 8 25.91 -14.22 -13.18
N CYS A 9 25.71 -14.67 -14.42
CA CYS A 9 25.81 -16.06 -14.80
C CYS A 9 26.83 -16.25 -15.93
N ASN A 10 27.40 -17.46 -15.96
CA ASN A 10 28.25 -17.93 -17.04
C ASN A 10 27.90 -19.39 -17.35
N SER A 11 28.66 -20.03 -18.25
CA SER A 11 28.46 -21.44 -18.61
C SER A 11 28.55 -22.44 -17.45
N ASN A 12 29.14 -22.05 -16.32
CA ASN A 12 29.39 -22.91 -15.16
C ASN A 12 28.41 -22.64 -14.00
N GLY A 13 27.46 -21.71 -14.15
CA GLY A 13 26.47 -21.35 -13.14
C GLY A 13 26.41 -19.86 -12.82
N CYS A 14 25.64 -19.50 -11.79
CA CYS A 14 25.48 -18.11 -11.34
C CYS A 14 26.23 -17.88 -10.02
N LYS A 15 26.93 -16.75 -9.88
CA LYS A 15 27.78 -16.48 -8.69
C LYS A 15 27.11 -15.57 -7.68
N GLU A 16 26.69 -14.40 -8.15
CA GLU A 16 26.04 -13.39 -7.33
C GLU A 16 24.58 -13.30 -7.74
N ILE A 17 23.67 -13.36 -6.76
CA ILE A 17 22.24 -13.19 -7.00
C ILE A 17 21.66 -12.13 -6.07
N LEU A 18 20.74 -11.36 -6.62
CA LEU A 18 19.96 -10.34 -5.96
C LEU A 18 18.49 -10.76 -6.05
N TYR A 19 17.80 -10.80 -4.92
CA TYR A 19 16.36 -11.07 -4.88
C TYR A 19 15.61 -9.80 -4.50
N ILE A 20 14.71 -9.39 -5.38
CA ILE A 20 13.85 -8.22 -5.20
C ILE A 20 12.42 -8.73 -5.06
N ASN A 21 11.85 -8.52 -3.88
CA ASN A 21 10.44 -8.75 -3.66
C ASN A 21 9.68 -7.50 -4.11
N GLU A 22 8.97 -7.60 -5.25
CA GLU A 22 8.14 -6.52 -5.76
C GLU A 22 6.67 -6.77 -5.42
N VAL A 23 6.12 -5.90 -4.57
CA VAL A 23 4.69 -5.90 -4.32
C VAL A 23 4.10 -4.73 -5.08
N LYS A 24 3.47 -5.01 -6.24
CA LYS A 24 2.72 -3.95 -6.93
C LYS A 24 1.49 -3.60 -6.11
N ALA A 25 1.16 -2.33 -6.13
CA ALA A 25 -0.07 -1.82 -5.59
C ALA A 25 -0.68 -0.86 -6.58
N SER A 26 -1.91 -1.13 -6.96
CA SER A 26 -2.80 -0.13 -7.55
C SER A 26 -3.57 0.64 -6.46
N THR A 27 -3.30 0.35 -5.18
CA THR A 27 -4.06 0.83 -4.01
C THR A 27 -3.13 1.04 -2.80
N ALA A 28 -3.61 1.65 -1.72
CA ALA A 28 -2.83 1.99 -0.53
C ALA A 28 -2.26 0.81 0.30
N CYS A 29 -2.45 -0.43 -0.16
CA CYS A 29 -1.72 -1.60 0.35
C CYS A 29 -0.38 -1.83 -0.37
N SER A 30 0.26 -0.77 -0.89
CA SER A 30 1.59 -0.86 -1.48
C SER A 30 2.61 -1.27 -0.44
N ARG A 31 3.17 -2.48 -0.58
CA ARG A 31 4.43 -2.78 0.08
C ARG A 31 5.56 -2.29 -0.83
N ARG A 32 6.49 -1.54 -0.25
CA ARG A 32 7.69 -1.05 -0.94
C ARG A 32 8.45 -2.24 -1.55
N PRO A 33 9.12 -2.07 -2.71
CA PRO A 33 10.09 -3.05 -3.16
C PRO A 33 11.15 -3.23 -2.08
N THR A 34 11.57 -4.47 -1.85
CA THR A 34 12.61 -4.76 -0.87
C THR A 34 13.63 -5.72 -1.45
N ILE A 35 14.90 -5.34 -1.31
CA ILE A 35 16.02 -6.25 -1.49
C ILE A 35 16.08 -7.10 -0.23
N ILE A 36 15.99 -8.41 -0.39
CA ILE A 36 16.10 -9.38 0.71
C ILE A 36 17.20 -10.38 0.41
N THR A 37 17.66 -11.06 1.45
CA THR A 37 18.58 -12.18 1.27
C THR A 37 17.92 -13.21 0.34
N PRO A 38 18.60 -13.60 -0.76
CA PRO A 38 18.03 -14.52 -1.72
C PRO A 38 17.63 -15.84 -1.06
N PRO A 39 16.39 -16.31 -1.26
CA PRO A 39 16.00 -17.60 -0.76
C PRO A 39 16.77 -18.71 -1.48
N SER A 40 17.01 -19.83 -0.79
CA SER A 40 17.86 -20.93 -1.31
C SER A 40 17.37 -21.54 -2.63
N TRP A 41 16.08 -21.38 -2.96
CA TRP A 41 15.52 -21.83 -4.23
C TRP A 41 15.76 -20.86 -5.39
N ALA A 42 15.99 -19.57 -5.13
CA ALA A 42 16.09 -18.54 -6.17
C ALA A 42 17.26 -18.79 -7.13
N LEU A 43 18.42 -19.22 -6.58
CA LEU A 43 19.59 -19.55 -7.40
C LEU A 43 19.26 -20.66 -8.40
N LYS A 44 18.66 -21.76 -7.91
CA LYS A 44 18.31 -22.92 -8.74
C LYS A 44 17.30 -22.56 -9.83
N VAL A 45 16.34 -21.70 -9.50
CA VAL A 45 15.36 -21.19 -10.46
C VAL A 45 16.04 -20.37 -11.55
N LEU A 46 16.92 -19.43 -11.18
CA LEU A 46 17.65 -18.62 -12.15
C LEU A 46 18.52 -19.48 -13.07
N GLU A 47 19.29 -20.40 -12.51
CA GLU A 47 20.13 -21.32 -13.28
C GLU A 47 19.28 -22.18 -14.24
N HIS A 48 18.15 -22.70 -13.78
CA HIS A 48 17.23 -23.48 -14.63
C HIS A 48 16.72 -22.68 -15.84
N GLU A 49 16.34 -21.43 -15.66
CA GLU A 49 15.84 -20.58 -16.74
C GLU A 49 16.97 -20.12 -17.67
N VAL A 50 18.15 -19.82 -17.12
CA VAL A 50 19.34 -19.42 -17.90
C VAL A 50 19.84 -20.57 -18.78
N LEU A 51 19.76 -21.82 -18.33
CA LEU A 51 20.15 -23.00 -19.12
C LEU A 51 19.31 -23.19 -20.40
N LYS A 52 18.16 -22.53 -20.53
CA LYS A 52 17.34 -22.55 -21.75
C LYS A 52 17.95 -21.69 -22.88
N TYR A 53 18.98 -20.89 -22.60
CA TYR A 53 19.70 -20.10 -23.61
C TYR A 53 20.86 -20.90 -24.24
N GLU A 54 20.92 -20.93 -25.58
CA GLU A 54 21.88 -21.76 -26.33
C GLU A 54 23.35 -21.31 -26.19
N SER A 55 23.63 -20.08 -25.77
CA SER A 55 25.00 -19.62 -25.50
C SER A 55 25.04 -18.51 -24.45
N ILE A 56 25.75 -18.74 -23.35
CA ILE A 56 25.97 -17.75 -22.30
C ILE A 56 27.43 -17.33 -22.36
N GLU A 57 27.68 -16.10 -22.79
CA GLU A 57 29.01 -15.49 -22.66
C GLU A 57 29.39 -15.35 -21.17
N SER A 58 30.69 -15.31 -20.86
CA SER A 58 31.13 -15.16 -19.48
C SER A 58 30.76 -13.78 -18.93
N GLY A 59 30.05 -13.74 -17.79
CA GLY A 59 29.77 -12.49 -17.06
C GLY A 59 28.52 -11.75 -17.53
N VAL A 60 27.55 -12.47 -18.11
CA VAL A 60 26.27 -11.89 -18.52
C VAL A 60 25.35 -11.79 -17.31
N ILE A 61 24.74 -10.62 -17.13
CA ILE A 61 23.74 -10.41 -16.07
C ILE A 61 22.34 -10.68 -16.60
N PHE A 62 21.63 -11.56 -15.92
CA PHE A 62 20.25 -11.92 -16.22
C PHE A 62 19.30 -11.38 -15.16
N GLU A 63 18.14 -10.93 -15.60
CA GLU A 63 16.99 -10.58 -14.77
C GLU A 63 15.85 -11.54 -15.08
N LEU A 64 15.48 -12.36 -14.11
CA LEU A 64 14.34 -13.24 -14.15
C LEU A 64 13.17 -12.62 -13.40
N THR A 65 12.09 -12.33 -14.13
CA THR A 65 10.82 -11.89 -13.57
C THR A 65 9.93 -13.09 -13.29
N ILE A 66 9.68 -13.35 -12.01
CA ILE A 66 8.83 -14.45 -11.53
C ILE A 66 7.36 -14.00 -11.49
N PRO A 67 6.43 -14.75 -12.09
CA PRO A 67 5.03 -14.40 -12.03
C PRO A 67 4.44 -14.51 -10.61
N ILE A 68 3.53 -13.59 -10.25
CA ILE A 68 2.74 -13.69 -9.02
C ILE A 68 1.54 -14.60 -9.20
N ARG A 69 1.27 -15.37 -8.15
CA ARG A 69 0.09 -16.24 -8.06
C ARG A 69 -1.11 -15.47 -7.54
N TYR A 70 -1.95 -14.97 -8.45
CA TYR A 70 -3.08 -14.10 -8.11
C TYR A 70 -4.21 -14.78 -7.29
N TRP A 71 -4.18 -16.11 -7.14
CA TRP A 71 -5.25 -16.90 -6.50
C TRP A 71 -4.77 -17.95 -5.50
N SER A 72 -3.48 -17.94 -5.19
CA SER A 72 -2.91 -18.87 -4.21
C SER A 72 -2.81 -18.16 -2.85
N GLY A 73 -3.03 -18.90 -1.75
CA GLY A 73 -2.83 -18.36 -0.39
C GLY A 73 -1.39 -17.91 -0.09
N LYS A 74 -0.47 -18.06 -1.06
CA LYS A 74 0.92 -17.65 -1.02
C LYS A 74 1.27 -16.79 -2.24
N THR A 75 1.94 -15.67 -2.01
CA THR A 75 2.36 -14.75 -3.08
C THR A 75 3.74 -15.07 -3.64
N THR A 76 4.50 -15.93 -2.96
CA THR A 76 5.88 -16.32 -3.30
C THR A 76 6.05 -17.83 -3.31
N PHE A 77 7.09 -18.29 -4.01
CA PHE A 77 7.51 -19.70 -4.01
C PHE A 77 8.26 -20.05 -2.72
N ASN A 78 8.06 -21.25 -2.19
CA ASN A 78 8.76 -21.76 -1.01
C ASN A 78 9.86 -22.75 -1.40
N SER A 79 9.77 -23.35 -2.58
CA SER A 79 10.75 -24.31 -3.08
C SER A 79 10.91 -24.23 -4.60
N TYR A 80 12.00 -24.81 -5.08
CA TYR A 80 12.28 -24.99 -6.50
C TYR A 80 11.25 -25.92 -7.16
N ASP A 81 10.85 -27.01 -6.50
CA ASP A 81 9.87 -27.95 -7.04
C ASP A 81 8.49 -27.30 -7.24
N GLU A 82 8.11 -26.41 -6.33
CA GLU A 82 6.87 -25.64 -6.43
C GLU A 82 6.90 -24.66 -7.61
N TYR A 83 8.08 -24.12 -7.94
CA TYR A 83 8.29 -23.31 -9.12
C TYR A 83 8.16 -24.15 -10.40
N LEU A 84 8.83 -25.31 -10.46
CA LEU A 84 8.76 -26.19 -11.62
C LEU A 84 7.35 -26.71 -11.89
N SER A 85 6.61 -27.12 -10.84
CA SER A 85 5.21 -27.55 -11.00
C SER A 85 4.35 -26.43 -11.55
N TYR A 86 4.55 -25.21 -11.06
CA TYR A 86 3.80 -24.05 -11.52
C TYR A 86 4.07 -23.71 -12.99
N VAL A 87 5.35 -23.62 -13.39
CA VAL A 87 5.72 -23.30 -14.77
C VAL A 87 5.31 -24.43 -15.72
N SER A 88 5.41 -25.71 -15.32
CA SER A 88 5.03 -26.84 -16.17
C SER A 88 3.51 -27.02 -16.33
N ASP A 89 2.72 -26.72 -15.30
CA ASP A 89 1.25 -26.78 -15.37
C ASP A 89 0.65 -25.55 -16.06
N GLU A 90 1.20 -24.35 -15.85
CA GLU A 90 0.73 -23.13 -16.52
C GLU A 90 1.24 -22.98 -17.96
N ALA A 91 2.38 -23.58 -18.32
CA ALA A 91 2.83 -23.65 -19.72
C ALA A 91 1.81 -24.37 -20.62
N LYS A 92 0.96 -25.25 -20.06
CA LYS A 92 -0.15 -25.88 -20.80
C LYS A 92 -1.31 -24.92 -21.06
N HIS A 93 -1.39 -23.80 -20.34
CA HIS A 93 -2.51 -22.85 -20.35
C HIS A 93 -2.09 -21.42 -20.74
N SER A 94 -0.87 -21.21 -21.27
CA SER A 94 -0.41 -20.02 -22.03
C SER A 94 -0.38 -18.64 -21.35
N TYR A 95 -1.02 -18.41 -20.20
CA TYR A 95 -1.25 -17.01 -19.77
C TYR A 95 -0.12 -16.37 -18.95
N ILE A 96 0.82 -17.15 -18.40
CA ILE A 96 1.80 -16.64 -17.43
C ILE A 96 3.15 -17.36 -17.61
N GLU A 97 4.07 -16.73 -18.33
CA GLU A 97 5.43 -17.25 -18.52
C GLU A 97 6.45 -16.42 -17.71
N PRO A 98 7.47 -17.08 -17.10
CA PRO A 98 8.61 -16.37 -16.55
C PRO A 98 9.33 -15.61 -17.65
N LYS A 99 9.74 -14.36 -17.37
CA LYS A 99 10.45 -13.53 -18.36
C LYS A 99 11.90 -13.39 -17.93
N LEU A 100 12.80 -13.97 -18.72
CA LEU A 100 14.24 -13.78 -18.58
C LEU A 100 14.69 -12.65 -19.51
N LYS A 101 15.45 -11.70 -18.98
CA LYS A 101 15.98 -10.55 -19.72
C LYS A 101 17.47 -10.42 -19.47
N VAL A 102 18.24 -10.14 -20.53
CA VAL A 102 19.67 -9.81 -20.41
C VAL A 102 19.83 -8.32 -20.11
N LEU A 103 20.64 -7.99 -19.10
CA LEU A 103 20.98 -6.62 -18.73
C LEU A 103 22.36 -6.27 -19.32
N THR A 104 22.37 -5.69 -20.53
CA THR A 104 23.61 -5.29 -21.21
C THR A 104 24.20 -4.02 -20.61
N GLY A 105 25.51 -4.03 -20.33
CA GLY A 105 26.28 -2.81 -20.02
C GLY A 105 26.30 -2.39 -18.53
N ASN A 106 25.71 -3.18 -17.64
CA ASN A 106 25.69 -2.88 -16.20
C ASN A 106 26.54 -3.91 -15.44
N SER A 107 27.28 -3.47 -14.43
CA SER A 107 27.88 -4.38 -13.44
C SER A 107 26.84 -4.76 -12.38
N MET A 108 27.05 -5.89 -11.70
CA MET A 108 26.18 -6.31 -10.59
C MET A 108 26.11 -5.23 -9.51
N SER A 109 27.24 -4.57 -9.22
CA SER A 109 27.30 -3.43 -8.29
C SER A 109 26.42 -2.25 -8.70
N SER A 110 26.40 -1.88 -9.98
CA SER A 110 25.56 -0.78 -10.49
C SER A 110 24.07 -1.11 -10.40
N ILE A 111 23.71 -2.38 -10.60
CA ILE A 111 22.33 -2.84 -10.46
C ILE A 111 21.90 -2.78 -9.00
N VAL A 112 22.74 -3.26 -8.08
CA VAL A 112 22.47 -3.18 -6.63
C VAL A 112 22.27 -1.73 -6.21
N GLU A 113 23.18 -0.83 -6.59
CA GLU A 113 23.07 0.60 -6.27
C GLU A 113 21.80 1.24 -6.84
N GLY A 114 21.44 0.89 -8.08
CA GLY A 114 20.20 1.35 -8.71
C GLY A 114 18.95 0.92 -7.93
N TRP A 115 18.86 -0.35 -7.56
CA TRP A 115 17.74 -0.86 -6.76
C TRP A 115 17.70 -0.31 -5.34
N GLU A 116 18.86 -0.12 -4.70
CA GLU A 116 18.94 0.55 -3.40
C GLU A 116 18.42 1.99 -3.48
N GLY A 117 18.74 2.70 -4.57
CA GLY A 117 18.17 4.01 -4.90
C GLY A 117 16.65 3.98 -5.01
N GLU A 118 16.10 3.03 -5.78
CA GLU A 118 14.65 2.89 -5.93
C GLU A 118 13.94 2.54 -4.62
N VAL A 119 14.51 1.63 -3.81
CA VAL A 119 13.97 1.29 -2.48
C VAL A 119 13.97 2.51 -1.57
N ARG A 120 15.05 3.32 -1.60
CA ARG A 120 15.16 4.54 -0.80
C ARG A 120 14.13 5.59 -1.24
N ASP A 121 13.96 5.80 -2.53
CA ASP A 121 12.99 6.78 -3.05
C ASP A 121 11.55 6.36 -2.76
N ALA A 122 11.26 5.07 -2.89
CA ALA A 122 9.96 4.50 -2.49
C ALA A 122 9.72 4.68 -0.99
N TYR A 123 10.75 4.49 -0.16
CA TYR A 123 10.65 4.71 1.29
C TYR A 123 10.41 6.19 1.65
N LEU A 124 11.12 7.13 1.03
CA LEU A 124 10.91 8.56 1.26
C LEU A 124 9.49 8.99 0.86
N ARG A 125 8.99 8.46 -0.26
CA ARG A 125 7.61 8.69 -0.70
C ARG A 125 6.59 8.15 0.30
N ASP A 126 6.77 6.93 0.80
CA ASP A 126 5.91 6.35 1.85
C ASP A 126 5.92 7.20 3.12
N LEU A 127 7.11 7.64 3.56
CA LEU A 127 7.26 8.50 4.73
C LEU A 127 6.53 9.85 4.55
N MET A 128 6.62 10.44 3.36
CA MET A 128 5.91 11.67 3.02
C MET A 128 4.39 11.48 3.10
N TRP A 129 3.86 10.40 2.53
CA TRP A 129 2.43 10.08 2.60
C TRP A 129 1.95 9.87 4.03
N ARG A 130 2.69 9.11 4.84
CA ARG A 130 2.38 8.93 6.27
C ARG A 130 2.37 10.26 7.03
N THR A 131 3.31 11.15 6.71
CA THR A 131 3.37 12.48 7.34
C THR A 131 2.14 13.31 6.96
N LEU A 132 1.74 13.29 5.68
CA LEU A 132 0.53 13.95 5.21
C LEU A 132 -0.74 13.38 5.87
N ASP A 133 -0.81 12.08 6.08
CA ASP A 133 -1.94 11.45 6.78
C ASP A 133 -2.04 11.91 8.24
N TRP A 134 -0.93 11.99 8.96
CA TRP A 134 -0.91 12.55 10.32
C TRP A 134 -1.34 14.03 10.35
N LEU A 135 -0.84 14.85 9.42
CA LEU A 135 -1.24 16.24 9.32
C LEU A 135 -2.74 16.37 9.01
N SER A 136 -3.25 15.55 8.09
CA SER A 136 -4.69 15.48 7.75
C SER A 136 -5.55 15.12 8.96
N LEU A 137 -5.11 14.15 9.78
CA LEU A 137 -5.80 13.78 11.02
C LEU A 137 -5.82 14.94 12.02
N ILE A 138 -4.71 15.65 12.22
CA ILE A 138 -4.63 16.80 13.13
C ILE A 138 -5.59 17.90 12.67
N VAL A 139 -5.55 18.27 11.38
CA VAL A 139 -6.46 19.26 10.80
C VAL A 139 -7.92 18.84 10.99
N SER A 140 -8.22 17.56 10.74
CA SER A 140 -9.56 17.01 10.92
C SER A 140 -10.04 17.10 12.38
N LEU A 141 -9.16 16.82 13.35
CA LEU A 141 -9.47 16.97 14.78
C LEU A 141 -9.75 18.44 15.15
N VAL A 142 -8.94 19.38 14.65
CA VAL A 142 -9.17 20.82 14.88
C VAL A 142 -10.51 21.26 14.29
N CYS A 143 -10.81 20.89 13.04
CA CYS A 143 -12.08 21.17 12.40
C CYS A 143 -13.27 20.55 13.15
N LEU A 144 -13.10 19.34 13.69
CA LEU A 144 -14.12 18.67 14.50
C LEU A 144 -14.40 19.45 15.79
N VAL A 145 -13.36 19.89 16.51
CA VAL A 145 -13.51 20.72 17.72
C VAL A 145 -14.22 22.03 17.40
N VAL A 146 -13.84 22.72 16.32
CA VAL A 146 -14.50 23.95 15.86
C VAL A 146 -15.97 23.69 15.53
N SER A 147 -16.28 22.60 14.82
CA SER A 147 -17.64 22.20 14.50
C SER A 147 -18.48 21.95 15.76
N VAL A 148 -17.93 21.28 16.77
CA VAL A 148 -18.58 21.06 18.07
C VAL A 148 -18.85 22.39 18.80
N ILE A 149 -17.89 23.32 18.81
CA ILE A 149 -18.05 24.64 19.42
C ILE A 149 -19.17 25.42 18.72
N TRP A 150 -19.19 25.42 17.39
CA TRP A 150 -20.23 26.08 16.60
C TRP A 150 -21.61 25.48 16.83
N PHE A 151 -21.70 24.15 16.91
CA PHE A 151 -22.93 23.46 17.28
C PHE A 151 -23.40 23.85 18.68
N GLY A 152 -22.50 23.92 19.67
CA GLY A 152 -22.80 24.38 21.02
C GLY A 152 -23.29 25.83 21.07
N ARG A 153 -22.70 26.73 20.28
CA ARG A 153 -23.17 28.12 20.15
C ARG A 153 -24.56 28.18 19.55
N TRP A 154 -24.85 27.37 18.54
CA TRP A 154 -26.19 27.24 17.98
C TRP A 154 -27.18 26.66 19.00
N LEU A 155 -26.81 25.63 19.76
CA LEU A 155 -27.63 25.07 20.85
C LEU A 155 -27.99 26.12 21.89
N SER A 156 -27.04 26.96 22.30
CA SER A 156 -27.27 28.06 23.25
C SER A 156 -28.07 29.23 22.68
N GLY A 157 -28.42 29.22 21.38
CA GLY A 157 -29.14 30.32 20.72
C GLY A 157 -28.27 31.54 20.40
N LYS A 158 -26.96 31.48 20.68
CA LYS A 158 -26.00 32.56 20.43
C LYS A 158 -25.56 32.67 18.96
N ALA A 159 -26.03 31.77 18.10
CA ALA A 159 -25.68 31.71 16.70
C ALA A 159 -26.88 31.29 15.83
N GLY A 160 -26.92 31.79 14.59
CA GLY A 160 -27.97 31.50 13.62
C GLY A 160 -27.84 30.11 12.97
N ALA A 161 -28.82 29.76 12.14
CA ALA A 161 -28.83 28.48 11.42
C ALA A 161 -27.65 28.31 10.44
N ALA A 162 -27.08 29.40 9.93
CA ALA A 162 -25.89 29.36 9.07
C ALA A 162 -24.70 28.64 9.75
N THR A 163 -24.50 28.88 11.05
CA THR A 163 -23.44 28.24 11.84
C THR A 163 -23.62 26.73 11.97
N LEU A 164 -24.87 26.26 12.01
CA LEU A 164 -25.20 24.83 11.99
C LEU A 164 -24.85 24.21 10.62
N VAL A 165 -25.21 24.88 9.51
CA VAL A 165 -24.89 24.41 8.16
C VAL A 165 -23.37 24.31 7.98
N SER A 166 -22.61 25.33 8.39
CA SER A 166 -21.14 25.29 8.32
C SER A 166 -20.55 24.15 9.14
N ALA A 167 -21.06 23.92 10.36
CA ALA A 167 -20.60 22.82 11.22
C ALA A 167 -20.82 21.44 10.57
N LEU A 168 -21.98 21.23 9.94
CA LEU A 168 -22.31 20.01 9.20
C LEU A 168 -21.45 19.84 7.94
N THR A 169 -21.21 20.92 7.19
CA THR A 169 -20.32 20.87 6.02
C THR A 169 -18.90 20.46 6.39
N PHE A 170 -18.34 21.01 7.48
CA PHE A 170 -17.02 20.59 7.97
C PHE A 170 -16.99 19.11 8.37
N GLN A 171 -18.05 18.62 9.02
CA GLN A 171 -18.14 17.21 9.40
C GLN A 171 -18.23 16.28 8.19
N ALA A 172 -19.00 16.65 7.17
CA ALA A 172 -19.09 15.90 5.93
C ALA A 172 -17.74 15.86 5.18
N LEU A 173 -17.01 16.99 5.14
CA LEU A 173 -15.68 17.06 4.55
C LEU A 173 -14.66 16.19 5.29
N ILE A 174 -14.67 16.20 6.62
CA ILE A 174 -13.80 15.33 7.44
C ILE A 174 -14.07 13.87 7.12
N LEU A 175 -15.35 13.46 7.02
CA LEU A 175 -15.70 12.08 6.69
C LEU A 175 -15.30 11.69 5.28
N TYR A 176 -15.54 12.56 4.31
CA TYR A 176 -15.10 12.32 2.93
C TYR A 176 -13.59 12.13 2.85
N ALA A 177 -12.82 13.01 3.50
CA ALA A 177 -11.37 12.91 3.58
C ALA A 177 -10.92 11.63 4.29
N ALA A 178 -11.55 11.29 5.42
CA ALA A 178 -11.24 10.07 6.17
C ALA A 178 -11.53 8.80 5.36
N PHE A 179 -12.63 8.74 4.62
CA PHE A 179 -12.95 7.59 3.76
C PHE A 179 -11.94 7.44 2.61
N TYR A 180 -11.55 8.56 1.99
CA TYR A 180 -10.56 8.54 0.92
C TYR A 180 -9.18 8.09 1.43
N SER A 181 -8.79 8.54 2.63
CA SER A 181 -7.50 8.21 3.26
C SER A 181 -7.53 6.93 4.10
N MET A 182 -8.66 6.26 4.28
CA MET A 182 -8.80 5.11 5.18
C MET A 182 -7.85 3.96 4.82
N SER A 183 -7.53 3.85 3.52
CA SER A 183 -6.66 2.81 2.99
C SER A 183 -5.16 3.02 3.31
N SER A 184 -4.73 4.26 3.58
CA SER A 184 -3.36 4.59 3.99
C SER A 184 -3.21 4.73 5.52
N TRP A 185 -4.31 4.88 6.24
CA TRP A 185 -4.31 5.03 7.68
C TRP A 185 -3.88 3.77 8.42
N SER A 186 -3.16 3.96 9.51
CA SER A 186 -2.88 2.87 10.45
C SER A 186 -4.19 2.37 11.09
N ASN A 187 -4.25 1.08 11.45
CA ASN A 187 -5.39 0.50 12.17
C ASN A 187 -5.77 1.31 13.42
N PHE A 188 -4.78 1.90 14.10
CA PHE A 188 -5.00 2.78 15.24
C PHE A 188 -5.78 4.05 14.86
N MET A 189 -5.39 4.74 13.78
CA MET A 189 -6.09 5.94 13.29
C MET A 189 -7.52 5.61 12.87
N VAL A 190 -7.70 4.50 12.15
CA VAL A 190 -9.02 4.02 11.74
C VAL A 190 -9.90 3.74 12.97
N GLY A 191 -9.36 3.05 13.98
CA GLY A 191 -10.05 2.78 15.23
C GLY A 191 -10.42 4.07 15.98
N LEU A 192 -9.48 5.01 16.10
CA LEU A 192 -9.71 6.29 16.78
C LEU A 192 -10.82 7.09 16.09
N ALA A 193 -10.75 7.26 14.77
CA ALA A 193 -11.76 7.98 14.01
C ALA A 193 -13.12 7.26 14.03
N GLY A 194 -13.11 5.93 13.93
CA GLY A 194 -14.30 5.09 13.98
C GLY A 194 -15.05 5.12 15.32
N VAL A 195 -14.39 5.50 16.42
CA VAL A 195 -15.04 5.67 17.73
C VAL A 195 -15.39 7.13 18.01
N VAL A 196 -14.42 8.04 17.82
CA VAL A 196 -14.56 9.45 18.22
C VAL A 196 -15.61 10.18 17.37
N VAL A 197 -15.57 10.00 16.04
CA VAL A 197 -16.48 10.73 15.13
C VAL A 197 -17.94 10.31 15.34
N PRO A 198 -18.29 9.01 15.34
CA PRO A 198 -19.67 8.59 15.61
C PRO A 198 -20.16 8.96 17.01
N GLY A 199 -19.28 8.92 18.03
CA GLY A 199 -19.63 9.31 19.39
C GLY A 199 -20.06 10.78 19.49
N ILE A 200 -19.29 11.68 18.86
CA ILE A 200 -19.62 13.11 18.81
C ILE A 200 -20.94 13.35 18.06
N TRP A 201 -21.13 12.67 16.93
CA TRP A 201 -22.36 12.78 16.13
C TRP A 201 -23.59 12.33 16.89
N PHE A 202 -23.51 11.19 17.58
CA PHE A 202 -24.59 10.67 18.39
C PHE A 202 -24.97 11.67 19.51
N TYR A 203 -23.97 12.24 20.19
CA TYR A 203 -24.20 13.30 21.17
C TYR A 203 -24.91 14.52 20.57
N GLN A 204 -24.44 15.01 19.42
CA GLN A 204 -25.06 16.16 18.74
C GLN A 204 -26.50 15.87 18.31
N LEU A 205 -26.78 14.66 17.82
CA LEU A 205 -28.11 14.22 17.43
C LEU A 205 -29.07 14.19 18.61
N ILE A 206 -28.66 13.64 19.76
CA ILE A 206 -29.47 13.66 20.99
C ILE A 206 -29.80 15.09 21.40
N GLN A 207 -28.80 15.98 21.44
CA GLN A 207 -28.99 17.38 21.83
C GLN A 207 -29.93 18.12 20.86
N TRP A 208 -29.83 17.85 19.57
CA TRP A 208 -30.72 18.39 18.56
C TRP A 208 -32.17 17.94 18.78
N VAL A 209 -32.39 16.63 18.98
CA VAL A 209 -33.71 16.07 19.27
C VAL A 209 -34.31 16.73 20.51
N LEU A 210 -33.56 16.79 21.62
CA LEU A 210 -34.03 17.39 22.87
C LEU A 210 -34.45 18.85 22.68
N LYS A 211 -33.66 19.64 21.94
CA LYS A 211 -33.98 21.05 21.66
C LYS A 211 -35.22 21.22 20.79
N VAL A 212 -35.40 20.38 19.78
CA VAL A 212 -36.59 20.40 18.91
C VAL A 212 -37.85 20.03 19.68
N TYR A 213 -37.78 19.00 20.53
CA TYR A 213 -38.90 18.59 21.39
C TYR A 213 -39.27 19.68 22.40
N ALA A 214 -38.28 20.28 23.09
CA ALA A 214 -38.51 21.37 24.03
C ALA A 214 -39.20 22.57 23.36
N LYS A 215 -38.77 22.96 22.15
CA LYS A 215 -39.40 24.05 21.40
C LYS A 215 -40.83 23.74 20.97
N ARG A 216 -41.14 22.49 20.59
CA ARG A 216 -42.52 22.06 20.28
C ARG A 216 -43.42 22.06 21.51
N SER A 217 -42.90 21.70 22.68
CA SER A 217 -43.66 21.72 23.93
C SER A 217 -44.04 23.12 24.40
N LEU A 218 -43.23 24.13 24.06
CA LEU A 218 -43.50 25.53 24.41
C LEU A 218 -44.48 26.24 23.45
N ASN A 219 -44.72 25.65 22.28
CA ASN A 219 -45.63 26.19 21.25
C ASN A 219 -47.01 25.49 21.24
N LYS A 220 -47.26 24.56 22.16
CA LYS A 220 -48.57 23.95 22.41
C LYS A 220 -49.18 24.58 23.65
#